data_AF-A0A6J0C7G9-F1
#
_entry.id   AF-A0A6J0C7G9-F1
#
_cell.length_a   1.000
_cell.length_b   1.000
_cell.length_c   1.000
_cell.angle_alpha   90.00
_cell.angle_beta   90.00
_cell.angle_gamma   90.00
#
_symmetry.space_group_name_H-M   'P 1'
#
loop_
_entity.id
_entity.type
_entity.pdbx_description
1 polymer ?
#
loop_
_entity_poly.entity_id
_entity_poly.type
_entity_poly.pdbx_seq_one_letter_code
_entity_poly.pdbx_strand_id
1 'polypeptide(L)'
;MILEMMLLFYVTSRSIAYDAGLALKEIGEKEYLLIKAKSTLPQHGKCWHDALKDIKASCDNLNDREHSLLALQLTNCFLEDSGHITYDCFLNDEEAGRRKCIHDMSDRAFGAYNAFFTQTTNICYFLNQEVWQFETDQTIKQLYRASSRMNQQLLEASAMQSAMLESQREGLMLQNELLHHGQQLGTVIKSSAETVTNMVSDFKENASEQRELLHQIFSHVHVFQNWIVGEVSWFQSIIFYTVGCILCGLFTSSKRTADARITVFVALSLNVVVERMLVQYYNKGNSDDAKRRTIGKFQNSQTNRISVEIFA
;
A
#
# COMPACT_ATOMS: atom_id res chain seq x y z
N MET A 1 -28.68 -74.61 25.54
CA MET A 1 -27.48 -75.47 25.34
C MET A 1 -27.06 -75.55 23.87
N ILE A 2 -27.92 -75.98 22.94
CA ILE A 2 -27.55 -76.08 21.51
C ILE A 2 -27.28 -74.70 20.88
N LEU A 3 -28.08 -73.68 21.20
CA LEU A 3 -27.90 -72.32 20.69
C LEU A 3 -26.59 -71.67 21.18
N GLU A 4 -26.26 -71.87 22.46
CA GLU A 4 -25.00 -71.45 23.08
C GLU A 4 -23.79 -72.11 22.40
N MET A 5 -23.90 -73.42 22.12
CA MET A 5 -22.84 -74.18 21.42
C MET A 5 -22.65 -73.71 19.97
N MET A 6 -23.75 -73.37 19.28
CA MET A 6 -23.71 -72.82 17.93
C MET A 6 -23.11 -71.40 17.89
N LEU A 7 -23.42 -70.56 18.89
CA LEU A 7 -22.81 -69.24 19.05
C LEU A 7 -21.31 -69.32 19.31
N LEU A 8 -20.88 -70.22 20.20
CA LEU A 8 -19.46 -70.45 20.46
C LEU A 8 -18.72 -70.97 19.22
N PHE A 9 -19.31 -71.88 18.46
CA PHE A 9 -18.73 -72.37 17.21
C PHE A 9 -18.65 -71.28 16.14
N TYR A 10 -19.66 -70.43 16.04
CA TYR A 10 -19.66 -69.29 15.11
C TYR A 10 -18.59 -68.25 15.48
N VAL A 11 -18.44 -67.94 16.76
CA VAL A 11 -17.43 -67.00 17.24
C VAL A 11 -16.02 -67.56 17.05
N THR A 12 -15.77 -68.81 17.41
CA THR A 12 -14.45 -69.45 17.24
C THR A 12 -14.04 -69.59 15.78
N SER A 13 -14.96 -69.98 14.89
CA SER A 13 -14.68 -70.04 13.45
C SER A 13 -14.39 -68.67 12.84
N ARG A 14 -15.12 -67.62 13.26
CA ARG A 14 -14.85 -66.21 12.86
C ARG A 14 -13.48 -65.74 13.36
N SER A 15 -13.10 -66.05 14.60
CA SER A 15 -11.80 -65.67 15.17
C SER A 15 -10.63 -66.36 14.45
N ILE A 16 -10.75 -67.66 14.17
CA ILE A 16 -9.73 -68.43 13.45
C ILE A 16 -9.59 -67.93 12.00
N ALA A 17 -10.70 -67.61 11.33
CA ALA A 17 -10.68 -67.07 9.97
C ALA A 17 -10.03 -65.68 9.89
N TYR A 18 -10.24 -64.83 10.89
CA TYR A 18 -9.60 -63.51 10.96
C TYR A 18 -8.08 -63.62 11.18
N ASP A 19 -7.66 -64.47 12.11
CA ASP A 19 -6.23 -64.70 12.40
C ASP A 19 -5.50 -65.31 11.19
N ALA A 20 -6.12 -66.29 10.52
CA ALA A 20 -5.58 -66.86 9.28
C ALA A 20 -5.48 -65.82 8.15
N GLY A 21 -6.45 -64.91 8.03
CA GLY A 21 -6.42 -63.82 7.05
C GLY A 21 -5.34 -62.78 7.33
N LEU A 22 -5.10 -62.46 8.61
CA LEU A 22 -4.03 -61.56 9.03
C LEU A 22 -2.65 -62.18 8.76
N ALA A 23 -2.47 -63.46 9.11
CA ALA A 23 -1.24 -64.19 8.83
C ALA A 23 -0.95 -64.29 7.32
N LEU A 24 -1.97 -64.56 6.50
CA LEU A 24 -1.82 -64.62 5.03
C LEU A 24 -1.43 -63.25 4.44
N LYS A 25 -2.00 -62.17 4.98
CA LYS A 25 -1.65 -60.80 4.59
C LYS A 25 -0.19 -60.47 4.96
N GLU A 26 0.24 -60.84 6.16
CA GLU A 26 1.61 -60.60 6.62
C GLU A 26 2.64 -61.39 5.80
N ILE A 27 2.34 -62.66 5.47
CA ILE A 27 3.18 -63.47 4.59
C ILE A 27 3.21 -62.86 3.18
N GLY A 28 2.05 -62.47 2.64
CA GLY A 28 1.96 -61.82 1.33
C GLY A 28 2.74 -60.51 1.28
N GLU A 29 2.71 -59.70 2.34
CA GLU A 29 3.48 -58.46 2.45
C GLU A 29 4.98 -58.73 2.53
N LYS A 30 5.41 -59.74 3.33
CA LYS A 30 6.81 -60.16 3.39
C LYS A 30 7.33 -60.65 2.04
N GLU A 31 6.59 -61.51 1.36
CA GLU A 31 6.96 -62.01 0.04
C GLU A 31 6.99 -60.90 -1.00
N TYR A 32 6.01 -59.99 -0.99
CA TYR A 32 5.99 -58.82 -1.86
C TYR A 32 7.21 -57.93 -1.63
N LEU A 33 7.55 -57.64 -0.37
CA LEU A 33 8.72 -56.84 -0.01
C LEU A 33 10.02 -57.54 -0.40
N LEU A 34 10.12 -58.85 -0.25
CA LEU A 34 11.27 -59.64 -0.64
C LEU A 34 11.45 -59.65 -2.17
N ILE A 35 10.38 -59.86 -2.93
CA ILE A 35 10.38 -59.77 -4.39
C ILE A 35 10.76 -58.35 -4.84
N LYS A 36 10.23 -57.31 -4.18
CA LYS A 36 10.55 -55.91 -4.45
C LYS A 36 11.99 -55.55 -4.11
N ALA A 37 12.54 -56.11 -3.04
CA ALA A 37 13.95 -55.97 -2.68
C ALA A 37 14.84 -56.69 -3.70
N LYS A 38 14.49 -57.92 -4.09
CA LYS A 38 15.20 -58.68 -5.14
C LYS A 38 15.09 -58.04 -6.51
N SER A 39 14.00 -57.36 -6.84
CA SER A 39 13.85 -56.64 -8.11
C SER A 39 14.60 -55.31 -8.14
N THR A 40 15.10 -54.83 -7.00
CA THR A 40 15.86 -53.57 -6.89
C THR A 40 17.34 -53.80 -6.63
N LEU A 41 17.75 -55.02 -6.28
CA LEU A 41 19.15 -55.42 -6.26
C LEU A 41 19.52 -56.00 -7.62
N PRO A 42 20.70 -55.69 -8.14
CA PRO A 42 21.24 -56.51 -9.21
C PRO A 42 21.43 -57.94 -8.68
N GLN A 43 21.00 -58.94 -9.46
CA GLN A 43 21.17 -60.37 -9.20
C GLN A 43 22.64 -60.73 -8.95
N HIS A 44 23.57 -60.00 -9.57
CA HIS A 44 25.00 -60.20 -9.40
C HIS A 44 25.59 -59.27 -8.33
N GLY A 45 26.56 -59.76 -7.57
CA GLY A 45 27.22 -59.02 -6.50
C GLY A 45 28.03 -57.81 -7.01
N LYS A 46 28.58 -57.02 -6.08
CA LYS A 46 29.38 -55.83 -6.40
C LYS A 46 30.60 -56.14 -7.28
N CYS A 47 31.28 -57.27 -7.03
CA CYS A 47 32.45 -57.70 -7.80
C CYS A 47 32.18 -57.76 -9.31
N TRP A 48 31.05 -58.37 -9.70
CA TRP A 48 30.63 -58.52 -11.09
C TRP A 48 30.38 -57.18 -11.79
N HIS A 49 29.80 -56.22 -11.05
CA HIS A 49 29.53 -54.87 -11.56
C HIS A 49 30.78 -54.01 -11.62
N ASP A 50 31.69 -54.16 -10.66
CA ASP A 50 32.94 -53.41 -10.63
C ASP A 50 33.89 -53.89 -11.74
N ALA A 51 33.92 -55.20 -12.03
CA ALA A 51 34.63 -55.75 -13.19
C ALA A 51 34.18 -55.13 -14.53
N LEU A 52 32.90 -54.77 -14.65
CA LEU A 52 32.40 -54.06 -15.83
C LEU A 52 32.83 -52.60 -15.90
N LYS A 53 32.85 -51.89 -14.77
CA LYS A 53 33.25 -50.47 -14.72
C LYS A 53 34.70 -50.24 -15.11
N ASP A 54 35.55 -51.23 -14.85
CA ASP A 54 36.97 -51.17 -15.18
C ASP A 54 37.22 -51.23 -16.70
N ILE A 55 36.22 -51.66 -17.47
CA ILE A 55 36.30 -51.75 -18.93
C ILE A 55 35.81 -50.45 -19.54
N LYS A 56 36.72 -49.75 -20.21
CA LYS A 56 36.44 -48.48 -20.89
C LYS A 56 35.67 -48.65 -22.21
N ALA A 57 35.66 -49.86 -22.77
CA ALA A 57 34.99 -50.17 -24.02
C ALA A 57 33.53 -50.55 -23.81
N SER A 58 32.70 -50.31 -24.83
CA SER A 58 31.33 -50.85 -24.89
C SER A 58 31.39 -52.37 -25.08
N CYS A 59 30.44 -53.11 -24.49
CA CYS A 59 30.29 -54.55 -24.70
C CYS A 59 30.15 -54.96 -26.18
N ASP A 60 29.79 -54.02 -27.07
CA ASP A 60 29.76 -54.20 -28.53
C ASP A 60 31.14 -54.36 -29.17
N ASN A 61 32.19 -53.75 -28.62
CA ASN A 61 33.49 -53.65 -29.27
C ASN A 61 34.63 -53.96 -28.28
N LEU A 62 34.54 -55.10 -27.61
CA LEU A 62 35.62 -55.60 -26.77
C LEU A 62 36.79 -56.06 -27.66
N ASN A 63 37.97 -55.47 -27.49
CA ASN A 63 39.17 -55.99 -28.11
C ASN A 63 39.64 -57.28 -27.40
N ASP A 64 40.53 -58.05 -28.03
CA ASP A 64 41.02 -59.33 -27.49
C ASP A 64 41.58 -59.21 -26.06
N ARG A 65 42.22 -58.07 -25.75
CA ARG A 65 42.76 -57.79 -24.42
C ARG A 65 41.65 -57.55 -23.40
N GLU A 66 40.69 -56.69 -23.70
CA GLU A 66 39.53 -56.38 -22.84
C GLU A 66 38.67 -57.61 -22.61
N HIS A 67 38.46 -58.42 -23.65
CA HIS A 67 37.76 -59.69 -23.55
C HIS A 67 38.47 -60.66 -22.59
N SER A 68 39.79 -60.81 -22.69
CA SER A 68 40.58 -61.62 -21.76
C SER A 68 40.58 -61.07 -20.33
N LEU A 69 40.72 -59.75 -20.16
CA LEU A 69 40.73 -59.10 -18.85
C LEU A 69 39.38 -59.23 -18.13
N LEU A 70 38.27 -58.98 -18.84
CA LEU A 70 36.93 -59.16 -18.29
C LEU A 70 36.73 -60.61 -17.83
N ALA A 71 37.07 -61.57 -18.70
CA ALA A 71 36.96 -62.98 -18.35
C ALA A 71 37.74 -63.34 -17.08
N LEU A 72 38.94 -62.79 -16.90
CA LEU A 72 39.76 -63.00 -15.70
C LEU A 72 39.11 -62.37 -14.45
N GLN A 73 38.60 -61.15 -14.55
CA GLN A 73 37.91 -60.49 -13.44
C GLN A 73 36.63 -61.25 -13.04
N LEU A 74 35.80 -61.67 -14.01
CA LEU A 74 34.61 -62.48 -13.77
C LEU A 74 34.97 -63.83 -13.12
N THR A 75 36.08 -64.44 -13.57
CA THR A 75 36.58 -65.69 -12.98
C THR A 75 36.98 -65.49 -11.53
N ASN A 76 37.67 -64.39 -11.20
CA ASN A 76 38.02 -64.08 -9.81
C ASN A 76 36.78 -63.84 -8.95
N CYS A 77 35.77 -63.13 -9.44
CA CYS A 77 34.51 -62.96 -8.72
C CYS A 77 33.86 -64.32 -8.42
N PHE A 78 33.83 -65.24 -9.40
CA PHE A 78 33.30 -66.58 -9.21
C PHE A 78 34.13 -67.42 -8.22
N LEU A 79 35.46 -67.34 -8.28
CA LEU A 79 36.35 -68.05 -7.37
C LEU A 79 36.21 -67.54 -5.93
N GLU A 80 36.12 -66.21 -5.75
CA GLU A 80 35.87 -65.58 -4.45
C GLU A 80 34.50 -66.02 -3.89
N ASP A 81 33.44 -65.94 -4.70
CA ASP A 81 32.08 -66.34 -4.31
C ASP A 81 32.00 -67.83 -3.94
N SER A 82 32.84 -68.69 -4.54
CA SER A 82 32.92 -70.13 -4.25
C SER A 82 33.93 -70.49 -3.16
N GLY A 83 34.62 -69.52 -2.55
CA GLY A 83 35.59 -69.74 -1.47
C GLY A 83 36.90 -70.39 -1.95
N HIS A 84 37.28 -70.15 -3.20
CA HIS A 84 38.53 -70.61 -3.80
C HIS A 84 39.58 -69.50 -3.87
N ILE A 85 40.83 -69.89 -4.08
CA ILE A 85 41.93 -68.94 -4.30
C ILE A 85 41.70 -68.19 -5.62
N THR A 86 41.84 -66.87 -5.58
CA THR A 86 41.79 -65.99 -6.76
C THR A 86 43.17 -65.84 -7.38
N TYR A 87 43.21 -65.41 -8.64
CA TYR A 87 44.44 -65.22 -9.39
C TYR A 87 44.46 -63.83 -10.01
N ASP A 88 45.39 -62.97 -9.59
CA ASP A 88 45.47 -61.59 -10.05
C ASP A 88 46.12 -61.43 -11.44
N CYS A 89 45.85 -62.37 -12.35
CA CYS A 89 46.43 -62.35 -13.69
C CYS A 89 45.97 -61.14 -14.51
N PHE A 90 44.82 -60.55 -14.17
CA PHE A 90 44.29 -59.34 -14.80
C PHE A 90 45.14 -58.09 -14.48
N LEU A 91 45.95 -58.09 -13.43
CA LEU A 91 46.86 -56.98 -13.09
C LEU A 91 48.10 -56.93 -13.99
N ASN A 92 48.38 -57.99 -14.76
CA ASN A 92 49.52 -58.03 -15.67
C ASN A 92 49.18 -57.32 -16.98
N ASP A 93 49.79 -56.14 -17.18
CA ASP A 93 49.65 -55.36 -18.42
C ASP A 93 50.31 -56.06 -19.62
N GLU A 94 51.42 -56.76 -19.40
CA GLU A 94 52.12 -57.52 -20.44
C GLU A 94 51.40 -58.84 -20.78
N GLU A 95 51.16 -59.09 -22.06
CA GLU A 95 50.49 -60.32 -22.51
C GLU A 95 51.27 -61.59 -22.14
N ALA A 96 52.61 -61.55 -22.20
CA ALA A 96 53.44 -62.69 -21.84
C ALA A 96 53.31 -63.03 -20.35
N GLY A 97 53.32 -62.02 -19.48
CA GLY A 97 53.10 -62.17 -18.04
C GLY A 97 51.71 -62.71 -17.72
N ARG A 98 50.67 -62.19 -18.40
CA ARG A 98 49.29 -62.67 -18.26
C ARG A 98 49.15 -64.14 -18.69
N ARG A 99 49.71 -64.50 -19.84
CA ARG A 99 49.65 -65.88 -20.36
C ARG A 99 50.36 -66.87 -19.45
N LYS A 100 51.52 -66.49 -18.90
CA LYS A 100 52.23 -67.29 -17.90
C LYS A 100 51.39 -67.48 -16.63
N CYS A 101 50.78 -66.40 -16.13
CA CYS A 101 49.91 -66.46 -14.97
C CYS A 101 48.69 -67.39 -15.19
N ILE A 102 48.06 -67.32 -16.38
CA ILE A 102 46.96 -68.21 -16.77
C ILE A 102 47.42 -69.68 -16.84
N HIS A 103 48.60 -69.93 -17.39
CA HIS A 103 49.17 -71.27 -17.46
C HIS A 103 49.44 -71.87 -16.07
N ASP A 104 49.84 -71.05 -15.10
CA ASP A 104 50.17 -71.49 -13.74
C ASP A 104 48.92 -71.62 -12.83
N MET A 105 47.72 -71.33 -13.35
CA MET A 105 46.46 -71.53 -12.63
C MET A 105 46.16 -73.01 -12.41
N SER A 106 45.40 -73.32 -11.36
CA SER A 106 44.86 -74.68 -11.18
C SER A 106 43.88 -75.06 -12.29
N ASP A 107 43.74 -76.36 -12.59
CA ASP A 107 42.80 -76.86 -13.62
C ASP A 107 41.36 -76.35 -13.40
N ARG A 108 40.95 -76.21 -12.14
CA ARG A 108 39.64 -75.66 -11.78
C ARG A 108 39.52 -74.19 -12.17
N ALA A 109 40.52 -73.37 -11.82
CA ALA A 109 40.53 -71.95 -12.14
C ALA A 109 40.65 -71.70 -13.64
N PHE A 110 41.50 -72.47 -14.33
CA PHE A 110 41.61 -72.43 -15.79
C PHE A 110 40.30 -72.87 -16.47
N GLY A 111 39.62 -73.90 -15.94
CA GLY A 111 38.31 -74.32 -16.43
C GLY A 111 37.23 -73.25 -16.28
N ALA A 112 37.18 -72.58 -15.12
CA ALA A 112 36.29 -71.43 -14.90
C ALA A 112 36.63 -70.28 -15.85
N TYR A 113 37.91 -69.94 -15.99
CA TYR A 113 38.39 -68.93 -16.93
C TYR A 113 37.95 -69.24 -18.36
N ASN A 114 38.12 -70.47 -18.84
CA ASN A 114 37.73 -70.85 -20.19
C ASN A 114 36.21 -70.73 -20.42
N ALA A 115 35.41 -71.09 -19.41
CA ALA A 115 33.95 -70.96 -19.47
C ALA A 115 33.52 -69.48 -19.55
N PHE A 116 34.07 -68.63 -18.68
CA PHE A 116 33.79 -67.20 -18.71
C PHE A 116 34.33 -66.55 -19.98
N PHE A 117 35.55 -66.89 -20.39
CA PHE A 117 36.18 -66.38 -21.62
C PHE A 117 35.30 -66.62 -22.84
N THR A 118 34.80 -67.84 -23.01
CA THR A 118 33.89 -68.18 -24.14
C THR A 118 32.59 -67.38 -24.10
N GLN A 119 32.12 -67.00 -22.89
CA GLN A 119 30.83 -66.36 -22.71
C GLN A 119 30.88 -64.85 -22.40
N THR A 120 32.08 -64.27 -22.34
CA THR A 120 32.37 -62.92 -21.87
C THR A 120 31.45 -61.86 -22.45
N THR A 121 31.28 -61.85 -23.78
CA THR A 121 30.47 -60.83 -24.46
C THR A 121 29.01 -60.88 -24.01
N ASN A 122 28.40 -62.06 -23.93
CA ASN A 122 27.00 -62.17 -23.49
C ASN A 122 26.84 -61.80 -22.02
N ILE A 123 27.81 -62.15 -21.17
CA ILE A 123 27.82 -61.77 -19.75
C ILE A 123 27.96 -60.25 -19.61
N CYS A 124 28.84 -59.62 -20.39
CA CYS A 124 29.00 -58.16 -20.45
C CYS A 124 27.67 -57.48 -20.76
N TYR A 125 26.98 -57.90 -21.83
CA TYR A 125 25.68 -57.33 -22.18
C TYR A 125 24.63 -57.53 -21.10
N PHE A 126 24.56 -58.73 -20.52
CA PHE A 126 23.59 -59.02 -19.50
C PHE A 126 23.77 -58.12 -18.27
N LEU A 127 24.99 -58.05 -17.77
CA LEU A 127 25.31 -57.23 -16.60
C LEU A 127 25.19 -55.73 -16.89
N ASN A 128 25.57 -55.28 -18.09
CA ASN A 128 25.41 -53.88 -18.50
C ASN A 128 23.92 -53.50 -18.62
N GLN A 129 23.09 -54.40 -19.16
CA GLN A 129 21.64 -54.22 -19.22
C GLN A 129 21.03 -54.16 -17.81
N GLU A 130 21.52 -54.96 -16.87
CA GLU A 130 21.07 -54.95 -15.48
C GLU A 130 21.34 -53.60 -14.80
N VAL A 131 22.56 -53.05 -14.94
CA VAL A 131 22.90 -51.69 -14.46
C VAL A 131 22.02 -50.64 -15.13
N TRP A 132 21.90 -50.71 -16.45
CA TRP A 132 21.12 -49.75 -17.22
C TRP A 132 19.64 -49.75 -16.82
N GLN A 133 19.05 -50.92 -16.59
CA GLN A 133 17.67 -51.04 -16.11
C GLN A 133 17.48 -50.38 -14.75
N PHE A 134 18.42 -50.61 -13.82
CA PHE A 134 18.38 -49.99 -12.50
C PHE A 134 18.48 -48.46 -12.58
N GLU A 135 19.46 -47.93 -13.31
CA GLU A 135 19.65 -46.48 -13.49
C GLU A 135 18.45 -45.83 -14.20
N THR A 136 17.90 -46.53 -15.20
CA THR A 136 16.72 -46.07 -15.94
C THR A 136 15.49 -46.00 -15.04
N ASP A 137 15.22 -47.03 -14.24
CA ASP A 137 14.12 -47.04 -13.27
C ASP A 137 14.26 -45.89 -12.24
N GLN A 138 15.47 -45.67 -11.72
CA GLN A 138 15.74 -44.54 -10.82
C GLN A 138 15.46 -43.20 -11.50
N THR A 139 15.94 -43.03 -12.73
CA THR A 139 15.75 -41.80 -13.51
C THR A 139 14.27 -41.56 -13.82
N ILE A 140 13.54 -42.58 -14.25
CA ILE A 140 12.09 -42.50 -14.51
C ILE A 140 11.34 -42.12 -13.23
N LYS A 141 11.67 -42.72 -12.09
CA LYS A 141 11.06 -42.36 -10.80
C LYS A 141 11.33 -40.90 -10.42
N GLN A 142 12.54 -40.41 -10.64
CA GLN A 142 12.89 -39.02 -10.37
C GLN A 142 12.13 -38.07 -11.31
N LEU A 143 12.09 -38.38 -12.61
CA LEU A 143 11.38 -37.59 -13.61
C LEU A 143 9.87 -37.53 -13.31
N TYR A 144 9.28 -38.67 -12.96
CA TYR A 144 7.87 -38.75 -12.57
C TYR A 144 7.57 -37.87 -11.35
N ARG A 145 8.41 -37.94 -10.31
CA ARG A 145 8.27 -37.10 -9.11
C ARG A 145 8.40 -35.61 -9.43
N ALA A 146 9.37 -35.24 -10.26
CA ALA A 146 9.58 -33.86 -10.68
C ALA A 146 8.39 -33.33 -11.50
N SER A 147 7.91 -34.11 -12.47
CA SER A 147 6.76 -33.77 -13.30
C SER A 147 5.47 -33.66 -12.49
N SER A 148 5.22 -34.61 -11.58
CA SER A 148 4.08 -34.58 -10.66
C SER A 148 4.10 -33.33 -9.77
N ARG A 149 5.26 -32.97 -9.22
CA ARG A 149 5.42 -31.75 -8.43
C ARG A 149 5.16 -30.49 -9.25
N MET A 150 5.71 -30.41 -10.46
CA MET A 150 5.49 -29.28 -11.38
C MET A 150 4.00 -29.13 -11.72
N ASN A 151 3.31 -30.23 -11.99
CA ASN A 151 1.88 -30.23 -12.26
C ASN A 151 1.08 -29.71 -11.06
N GLN A 152 1.41 -30.17 -9.84
CA GLN A 152 0.77 -29.68 -8.63
C GLN A 152 0.99 -28.17 -8.42
N GLN A 153 2.23 -27.70 -8.58
CA GLN A 153 2.55 -26.27 -8.49
C GLN A 153 1.81 -25.43 -9.54
N LEU A 154 1.64 -25.95 -10.76
CA LEU A 154 0.91 -25.25 -11.81
C LEU A 154 -0.58 -25.14 -11.48
N LEU A 155 -1.19 -26.19 -10.90
CA LEU A 155 -2.57 -26.16 -10.42
C LEU A 155 -2.75 -25.15 -9.28
N GLU A 156 -1.83 -25.14 -8.31
CA GLU A 156 -1.83 -24.18 -7.21
C GLU A 156 -1.65 -22.73 -7.72
N ALA A 157 -0.73 -22.50 -8.64
CA ALA A 157 -0.50 -21.21 -9.26
C ALA A 157 -1.72 -20.73 -10.08
N SER A 158 -2.37 -21.64 -10.83
CA SER A 158 -3.59 -21.33 -11.58
C SER A 158 -4.75 -20.95 -10.65
N ALA A 159 -4.91 -21.66 -9.54
CA ALA A 159 -5.91 -21.33 -8.53
C ALA A 159 -5.64 -19.96 -7.88
N MET A 160 -4.39 -19.69 -7.51
CA MET A 160 -3.99 -18.39 -6.96
C MET A 160 -4.18 -17.24 -7.96
N GLN A 161 -3.82 -17.46 -9.23
CA GLN A 161 -4.03 -16.49 -10.29
C GLN A 161 -5.52 -16.17 -10.48
N SER A 162 -6.37 -17.19 -10.42
CA SER A 162 -7.82 -17.02 -10.52
C SER A 162 -8.37 -16.20 -9.35
N ALA A 163 -7.92 -16.49 -8.12
CA ALA A 163 -8.31 -15.71 -6.93
C ALA A 163 -7.80 -14.26 -6.99
N MET A 164 -6.58 -14.04 -7.49
CA MET A 164 -6.02 -12.70 -7.68
C MET A 164 -6.79 -11.89 -8.73
N LEU A 165 -7.18 -12.50 -9.84
CA LEU A 165 -7.99 -11.86 -10.88
C LEU A 165 -9.37 -11.46 -10.34
N GLU A 166 -9.99 -12.31 -9.51
CA GLU A 166 -11.27 -11.96 -8.87
C GLU A 166 -11.10 -10.77 -7.92
N SER A 167 -10.06 -10.77 -7.07
CA SER A 167 -9.77 -9.64 -6.19
C SER A 167 -9.48 -8.34 -6.95
N GLN A 168 -8.78 -8.41 -8.10
CA GLN A 168 -8.56 -7.24 -8.96
C GLN A 168 -9.87 -6.73 -9.58
N ARG A 169 -10.77 -7.64 -9.97
CA ARG A 169 -12.10 -7.28 -10.48
C ARG A 169 -12.92 -6.57 -9.42
N GLU A 170 -12.97 -7.09 -8.20
CA GLU A 170 -13.64 -6.43 -7.06
C GLU A 170 -13.02 -5.06 -6.75
N GLY A 171 -11.69 -4.97 -6.73
CA GLY A 171 -10.97 -3.71 -6.51
C GLY A 171 -11.28 -2.66 -7.58
N LEU A 172 -11.40 -3.06 -8.85
CA LEU A 172 -11.81 -2.18 -9.95
C LEU A 172 -13.24 -1.70 -9.79
N MET A 173 -14.17 -2.56 -9.36
CA MET A 173 -15.54 -2.16 -9.06
C MET A 173 -15.58 -1.11 -7.95
N LEU A 174 -14.81 -1.31 -6.87
CA LEU A 174 -14.71 -0.35 -5.77
C LEU A 174 -14.08 0.98 -6.22
N GLN A 175 -13.03 0.94 -7.04
CA GLN A 175 -12.41 2.15 -7.59
C GLN A 175 -13.38 2.94 -8.47
N ASN A 176 -14.20 2.25 -9.28
CA ASN A 176 -15.20 2.90 -10.11
C ASN A 176 -16.29 3.58 -9.25
N GLU A 177 -16.74 2.92 -8.19
CA GLU A 177 -17.70 3.49 -7.23
C GLU A 177 -17.12 4.72 -6.51
N LEU A 178 -15.87 4.63 -6.06
CA LEU A 178 -15.16 5.77 -5.45
C LEU A 178 -14.98 6.93 -6.42
N LEU A 179 -14.71 6.65 -7.70
CA LEU A 179 -14.61 7.68 -8.74
C LEU A 179 -15.95 8.37 -8.94
N HIS A 180 -17.06 7.61 -8.99
CA HIS A 180 -18.41 8.16 -9.09
C HIS A 180 -18.76 9.05 -7.88
N HIS A 181 -18.51 8.58 -6.67
CA HIS A 181 -18.67 9.40 -5.46
C HIS A 181 -17.76 10.63 -5.46
N GLY A 182 -16.52 10.52 -5.96
CA GLY A 182 -15.61 11.64 -6.10
C GLY A 182 -16.11 12.70 -7.09
N GLN A 183 -16.69 12.28 -8.21
CA GLN A 183 -17.33 13.18 -9.18
C GLN A 183 -18.54 13.90 -8.55
N GLN A 184 -19.43 13.16 -7.89
CA GLN A 184 -20.57 13.75 -7.18
C GLN A 184 -20.12 14.76 -6.14
N LEU A 185 -19.13 14.41 -5.31
CA LEU A 185 -18.59 15.33 -4.31
C LEU A 185 -17.99 16.59 -4.95
N GLY A 186 -17.30 16.46 -6.08
CA GLY A 186 -16.81 17.60 -6.86
C GLY A 186 -17.94 18.53 -7.32
N THR A 187 -19.07 17.98 -7.77
CA THR A 187 -20.24 18.79 -8.15
C THR A 187 -20.88 19.50 -6.95
N VAL A 188 -21.00 18.82 -5.82
CA VAL A 188 -21.54 19.38 -4.57
C VAL A 188 -20.64 20.49 -4.04
N ILE A 189 -19.31 20.30 -4.05
CA ILE A 189 -18.33 21.32 -3.65
C ILE A 189 -18.42 22.54 -4.57
N LYS A 190 -18.51 22.34 -5.89
CA LYS A 190 -18.66 23.43 -6.85
C LYS A 190 -19.93 24.25 -6.59
N SER A 191 -21.06 23.57 -6.42
CA SER A 191 -22.34 24.21 -6.11
C SER A 191 -22.31 24.93 -4.76
N SER A 192 -21.65 24.35 -3.75
CA SER A 192 -21.48 24.99 -2.44
C SER A 192 -20.63 26.26 -2.53
N ALA A 193 -19.53 26.23 -3.29
CA ALA A 193 -18.68 27.40 -3.51
C ALA A 193 -19.43 28.53 -4.24
N GLU A 194 -20.23 28.19 -5.25
CA GLU A 194 -21.09 29.14 -5.95
C GLU A 194 -22.14 29.74 -5.01
N THR A 195 -22.80 28.90 -4.20
CA THR A 195 -23.78 29.33 -3.20
C THR A 195 -23.17 30.30 -2.18
N VAL A 196 -22.00 29.98 -1.63
CA VAL A 196 -21.28 30.85 -0.70
C VAL A 196 -20.90 32.17 -1.36
N THR A 197 -20.44 32.14 -2.62
CA THR A 197 -20.08 33.35 -3.36
C THR A 197 -21.29 34.24 -3.58
N ASN A 198 -22.43 33.67 -3.95
CA ASN A 198 -23.69 34.39 -4.11
C ASN A 198 -24.14 35.00 -2.77
N MET A 199 -24.13 34.23 -1.67
CA MET A 199 -24.47 34.76 -0.34
C MET A 199 -23.55 35.91 0.10
N VAL A 200 -22.24 35.82 -0.18
CA VAL A 200 -21.29 36.92 0.10
C VAL A 200 -21.61 38.16 -0.74
N SER A 201 -22.00 37.96 -2.00
CA SER A 201 -22.45 39.05 -2.87
C SER A 201 -23.72 39.72 -2.33
N ASP A 202 -24.74 38.92 -1.96
CA ASP A 202 -25.99 39.41 -1.38
C ASP A 202 -25.74 40.18 -0.08
N PHE A 203 -24.83 39.68 0.77
CA PHE A 203 -24.46 40.37 2.00
C PHE A 203 -23.76 41.71 1.73
N LYS A 204 -22.87 41.76 0.73
CA LYS A 204 -22.20 43.00 0.32
C LYS A 204 -23.19 44.03 -0.21
N GLU A 205 -24.16 43.62 -1.03
CA GLU A 205 -25.20 44.48 -1.58
C GLU A 205 -26.09 45.04 -0.47
N ASN A 206 -26.61 44.18 0.40
CA ASN A 206 -27.40 44.58 1.56
C ASN A 206 -26.63 45.51 2.53
N ALA A 207 -25.34 45.25 2.77
CA ALA A 207 -24.50 46.12 3.60
C ALA A 207 -24.28 47.50 2.96
N SER A 208 -24.25 47.57 1.63
CA SER A 208 -24.14 48.83 0.91
C SER A 208 -25.43 49.67 1.00
N GLU A 209 -26.60 49.04 0.94
CA GLU A 209 -27.89 49.70 1.17
C GLU A 209 -28.03 50.19 2.61
N GLN A 210 -27.63 49.37 3.60
CA GLN A 210 -27.67 49.76 5.02
C GLN A 210 -26.77 50.98 5.32
N ARG A 211 -25.67 51.17 4.57
CA ARG A 211 -24.80 52.33 4.70
C ARG A 211 -25.50 53.64 4.29
N GLU A 212 -26.43 53.60 3.35
CA GLU A 212 -27.18 54.77 2.90
C GLU A 212 -28.19 55.25 3.96
N LEU A 213 -28.87 54.31 4.63
CA LEU A 213 -29.76 54.60 5.77
C LEU A 213 -28.99 55.21 6.96
N LEU A 214 -27.79 54.71 7.27
CA LEU A 214 -26.93 55.27 8.31
C LEU A 214 -26.51 56.71 8.00
N HIS A 215 -26.25 57.04 6.72
CA HIS A 215 -25.94 58.41 6.30
C HIS A 215 -27.11 59.37 6.49
N GLN A 216 -28.34 58.93 6.27
CA GLN A 216 -29.54 59.73 6.58
C GLN A 216 -29.64 60.03 8.09
N ILE A 217 -29.41 59.04 8.95
CA ILE A 217 -29.49 59.21 10.41
C ILE A 217 -28.45 60.21 10.93
N PHE A 218 -27.20 60.13 10.45
CA PHE A 218 -26.13 61.06 10.87
C PHE A 218 -26.42 62.52 10.47
N SER A 219 -27.14 62.75 9.37
CA SER A 219 -27.50 64.09 8.93
C SER A 219 -28.49 64.79 9.87
N HIS A 220 -29.43 64.04 10.44
CA HIS A 220 -30.41 64.59 11.39
C HIS A 220 -29.76 65.01 12.70
N VAL A 221 -28.76 64.26 13.17
CA VAL A 221 -28.03 64.57 14.42
C VAL A 221 -27.29 65.91 14.33
N HIS A 222 -26.66 66.20 13.19
CA HIS A 222 -25.95 67.47 13.00
C HIS A 222 -26.88 68.69 12.91
N VAL A 223 -28.09 68.53 12.38
CA VAL A 223 -29.09 69.61 12.32
C VAL A 223 -29.59 69.97 13.73
N PHE A 224 -29.85 68.98 14.58
CA PHE A 224 -30.21 69.22 15.98
C PHE A 224 -29.09 69.90 16.77
N GLN A 225 -27.83 69.51 16.56
CA GLN A 225 -26.69 70.14 17.22
C GLN A 225 -26.51 71.61 16.82
N ASN A 226 -26.68 71.95 15.55
CA ASN A 226 -26.56 73.34 15.10
C ASN A 226 -27.74 74.21 15.56
N TRP A 227 -28.94 73.62 15.65
CA TRP A 227 -30.12 74.31 16.16
C TRP A 227 -29.98 74.65 17.66
N ILE A 228 -29.51 73.70 18.48
CA ILE A 228 -29.42 73.93 19.93
C ILE A 228 -28.37 74.98 20.31
N VAL A 229 -27.25 75.04 19.57
CA VAL A 229 -26.20 76.04 19.79
C VAL A 229 -26.67 77.44 19.38
N GLY A 230 -27.47 77.55 18.30
CA GLY A 230 -28.06 78.81 17.87
C GLY A 230 -29.08 79.37 18.87
N GLU A 231 -29.94 78.49 19.39
CA GLU A 231 -31.01 78.87 20.33
C GLU A 231 -30.45 79.27 21.71
N VAL A 232 -29.42 78.60 22.22
CA VAL A 232 -28.86 78.95 23.54
C VAL A 232 -28.14 80.30 23.54
N SER A 233 -27.56 80.71 22.41
CA SER A 233 -26.79 81.96 22.29
C SER A 233 -27.62 83.21 22.56
N TRP A 234 -28.87 83.27 22.07
CA TRP A 234 -29.70 84.48 22.24
C TRP A 234 -30.21 84.66 23.67
N PHE A 235 -30.45 83.57 24.40
CA PHE A 235 -30.83 83.59 25.81
C PHE A 235 -29.73 84.16 26.71
N GLN A 236 -28.46 83.79 26.45
CA GLN A 236 -27.31 84.30 27.21
C GLN A 236 -27.18 85.82 27.11
N SER A 237 -27.31 86.39 25.90
CA SER A 237 -27.29 87.84 25.72
C SER A 237 -28.44 88.54 26.45
N ILE A 238 -29.66 87.97 26.45
CA ILE A 238 -30.81 88.59 27.15
C ILE A 238 -30.58 88.66 28.67
N ILE A 239 -30.05 87.59 29.27
CA ILE A 239 -29.79 87.56 30.71
C ILE A 239 -28.72 88.59 31.10
N PHE A 240 -27.65 88.73 30.31
CA PHE A 240 -26.59 89.68 30.60
C PHE A 240 -27.08 91.13 30.63
N TYR A 241 -27.88 91.55 29.64
CA TYR A 241 -28.38 92.93 29.57
C TYR A 241 -29.47 93.26 30.59
N THR A 242 -30.33 92.29 30.91
CA THR A 242 -31.34 92.49 31.95
C THR A 242 -30.69 92.72 33.31
N VAL A 243 -29.66 91.95 33.65
CA VAL A 243 -28.86 92.17 34.87
C VAL A 243 -28.13 93.53 34.84
N GLY A 244 -27.56 93.90 33.70
CA GLY A 244 -26.91 95.21 33.51
C GLY A 244 -27.86 96.39 33.75
N CYS A 245 -29.09 96.33 33.23
CA CYS A 245 -30.11 97.36 33.46
C CYS A 245 -30.49 97.49 34.94
N ILE A 246 -30.60 96.37 35.67
CA ILE A 246 -30.92 96.36 37.10
C ILE A 246 -29.78 97.01 37.90
N LEU A 247 -28.52 96.65 37.61
CA LEU A 247 -27.36 97.24 38.26
C LEU A 247 -27.24 98.75 38.00
N CYS A 248 -27.44 99.18 36.75
CA CYS A 248 -27.46 100.61 36.40
C CYS A 248 -28.58 101.36 37.14
N GLY A 249 -29.77 100.75 37.28
CA GLY A 249 -30.89 101.31 38.02
C GLY A 249 -30.58 101.49 39.52
N LEU A 250 -29.96 100.48 40.13
CA LEU A 250 -29.52 100.51 41.53
C LEU A 250 -28.48 101.61 41.79
N PHE A 251 -27.42 101.68 40.97
CA PHE A 251 -26.38 102.70 41.13
C PHE A 251 -26.89 104.12 40.88
N THR A 252 -27.89 104.30 40.01
CA THR A 252 -28.48 105.62 39.69
C THR A 252 -29.63 106.01 40.64
N SER A 253 -29.86 105.28 41.73
CA SER A 253 -30.89 105.62 42.73
C SER A 253 -30.48 106.73 43.70
N SER A 254 -29.20 107.15 43.70
CA SER A 254 -28.70 108.21 44.57
C SER A 254 -29.03 109.60 44.00
N LYS A 255 -29.64 110.48 44.83
CA LYS A 255 -30.23 111.77 44.42
C LYS A 255 -29.27 112.80 43.82
N ARG A 256 -27.96 112.53 43.81
CA ARG A 256 -26.92 113.44 43.31
C ARG A 256 -26.59 113.23 41.82
N THR A 257 -27.10 112.18 41.17
CA THR A 257 -26.80 111.83 39.77
C THR A 257 -28.06 111.57 38.93
N ALA A 258 -29.16 112.26 39.23
CA ALA A 258 -30.45 112.07 38.56
C ALA A 258 -30.42 112.47 37.06
N ASP A 259 -29.61 113.46 36.70
CA ASP A 259 -29.55 114.01 35.34
C ASP A 259 -28.77 113.11 34.35
N ALA A 260 -27.85 112.27 34.85
CA ALA A 260 -27.03 111.37 34.02
C ALA A 260 -27.73 110.06 33.63
N ARG A 261 -28.93 109.77 34.19
CA ARG A 261 -29.64 108.50 34.01
C ARG A 261 -30.01 108.23 32.54
N ILE A 262 -30.47 109.26 31.83
CA ILE A 262 -30.94 109.13 30.45
C ILE A 262 -29.77 108.83 29.50
N THR A 263 -28.62 109.50 29.69
CA THR A 263 -27.44 109.31 28.84
C THR A 263 -26.88 107.90 28.95
N VAL A 264 -26.89 107.29 30.14
CA VAL A 264 -26.43 105.90 30.34
C VAL A 264 -27.38 104.91 29.67
N PHE A 265 -28.70 105.11 29.76
CA PHE A 265 -29.67 104.23 29.08
C PHE A 265 -29.56 104.32 27.56
N VAL A 266 -29.35 105.52 27.01
CA VAL A 266 -29.13 105.70 25.56
C VAL A 266 -27.84 105.00 25.14
N ALA A 267 -26.73 105.19 25.86
CA ALA A 267 -25.46 104.52 25.56
C ALA A 267 -25.59 102.98 25.62
N LEU A 268 -26.31 102.43 26.60
CA LEU A 268 -26.54 100.99 26.72
C LEU A 268 -27.39 100.45 25.57
N SER A 269 -28.45 101.16 25.18
CA SER A 269 -29.31 100.77 24.06
C SER A 269 -28.56 100.76 22.73
N LEU A 270 -27.66 101.73 22.51
CA LEU A 270 -26.84 101.81 21.31
C LEU A 270 -25.83 100.66 21.24
N ASN A 271 -25.27 100.27 22.40
CA ASN A 271 -24.36 99.13 22.50
C ASN A 271 -25.06 97.80 22.14
N VAL A 272 -26.31 97.60 22.60
CA VAL A 272 -27.12 96.41 22.24
C VAL A 272 -27.38 96.33 20.73
N VAL A 273 -27.67 97.45 20.06
CA VAL A 273 -27.93 97.46 18.62
C VAL A 273 -26.66 97.12 17.83
N VAL A 274 -25.51 97.67 18.24
CA VAL A 274 -24.22 97.40 17.59
C VAL A 274 -23.82 95.93 17.76
N GLU A 275 -23.98 95.37 18.95
CA GLU A 275 -23.69 93.94 19.18
C GLU A 275 -24.61 93.04 18.34
N ARG A 276 -25.92 93.34 18.29
CA ARG A 276 -26.87 92.56 17.49
C ARG A 276 -26.55 92.63 15.99
N MET A 277 -26.09 93.78 15.48
CA MET A 277 -25.61 93.92 14.10
C MET A 277 -24.33 93.10 13.85
N LEU A 278 -23.37 93.14 14.78
CA LEU A 278 -22.12 92.37 14.67
C LEU A 278 -22.36 90.86 14.67
N VAL A 279 -23.21 90.35 15.56
CA VAL A 279 -23.55 88.92 15.63
C VAL A 279 -24.27 88.46 14.36
N GLN A 280 -25.17 89.29 13.81
CA GLN A 280 -25.87 88.98 12.57
C GLN A 280 -24.90 88.95 11.38
N TYR A 281 -23.90 89.83 11.35
CA TYR A 281 -22.87 89.85 10.31
C TYR A 281 -21.91 88.65 10.42
N TYR A 282 -21.49 88.31 11.64
CA TYR A 282 -20.60 87.18 11.90
C TYR A 282 -21.27 85.83 11.58
N ASN A 283 -22.55 85.65 11.94
CA ASN A 283 -23.30 84.44 11.59
C ASN A 283 -23.50 84.30 10.07
N LYS A 284 -23.64 85.41 9.34
CA LYS A 284 -23.75 85.38 7.87
C LYS A 284 -22.42 84.97 7.21
N GLY A 285 -21.29 85.49 7.72
CA GLY A 285 -19.96 85.08 7.24
C GLY A 285 -19.63 83.61 7.50
N ASN A 286 -19.97 83.09 8.69
CA ASN A 286 -19.71 81.69 9.05
C ASN A 286 -20.57 80.69 8.24
N SER A 287 -21.76 81.08 7.80
CA SER A 287 -22.61 80.29 6.89
C SER A 287 -21.96 80.09 5.51
N ASP A 288 -21.30 81.12 4.98
CA ASP A 288 -20.67 81.06 3.65
C ASP A 288 -19.37 80.24 3.66
N ASP A 289 -18.59 80.31 4.75
CA ASP A 289 -17.40 79.48 4.94
C ASP A 289 -17.72 78.00 5.20
N ALA A 290 -18.82 77.69 5.92
CA ALA A 290 -19.30 76.33 6.09
C ALA A 290 -19.75 75.72 4.74
N LYS A 291 -20.36 76.52 3.86
CA LYS A 291 -20.75 76.08 2.51
C LYS A 291 -19.53 75.77 1.63
N ARG A 292 -18.45 76.56 1.71
CA ARG A 292 -17.18 76.28 0.98
C ARG A 292 -16.46 75.01 1.46
N ARG A 293 -16.43 74.72 2.77
CA ARG A 293 -15.79 73.50 3.29
C ARG A 293 -16.53 72.21 2.92
N THR A 294 -17.86 72.29 2.76
CA THR A 294 -18.68 71.13 2.39
C THR A 294 -18.49 70.78 0.91
N ILE A 295 -18.38 71.78 0.02
CA ILE A 295 -18.10 71.58 -1.41
C ILE A 295 -16.68 71.03 -1.62
N GLY A 296 -15.68 71.52 -0.86
CA GLY A 296 -14.29 71.02 -0.94
C GLY A 296 -14.12 69.55 -0.52
N LYS A 297 -14.98 69.02 0.36
CA LYS A 297 -14.96 67.59 0.75
C LYS A 297 -15.60 66.66 -0.28
N PHE A 298 -16.60 67.14 -1.04
CA PHE A 298 -17.19 66.36 -2.13
C PHE A 298 -16.22 66.17 -3.31
N GLN A 299 -15.44 67.19 -3.63
CA GLN A 299 -14.44 67.12 -4.73
C GLN A 299 -13.30 66.15 -4.39
N ASN A 300 -12.82 66.14 -3.14
CA ASN A 300 -11.73 65.26 -2.72
C ASN A 300 -12.14 63.77 -2.64
N SER A 301 -13.43 63.50 -2.41
CA SER A 301 -13.98 62.13 -2.40
C SER A 301 -14.17 61.54 -3.81
N GLN A 302 -14.36 62.38 -4.86
CA GLN A 302 -14.40 61.90 -6.25
C GLN A 302 -12.99 61.63 -6.79
N THR A 303 -12.00 62.47 -6.47
CA THR A 303 -10.60 62.25 -6.90
C THR A 303 -10.01 60.97 -6.34
N ASN A 304 -10.29 60.63 -5.06
CA ASN A 304 -9.83 59.37 -4.46
C ASN A 304 -10.52 58.11 -5.01
N ARG A 305 -11.69 58.23 -5.66
CA ARG A 305 -12.33 57.09 -6.34
C ARG A 305 -11.68 56.78 -7.68
N ILE A 306 -11.29 57.81 -8.43
CA ILE A 306 -10.67 57.66 -9.76
C ILE A 306 -9.24 57.10 -9.65
N SER A 307 -8.49 57.45 -8.59
CA SER A 307 -7.13 56.92 -8.38
C SER A 307 -7.09 55.43 -7.97
N VAL A 308 -8.18 54.86 -7.45
CA VAL A 308 -8.24 53.44 -7.05
C VAL A 308 -8.65 52.53 -8.22
N GLU A 309 -9.39 53.04 -9.21
CA GLU A 309 -9.73 52.29 -10.43
C GLU A 309 -8.61 52.25 -11.47
N ILE A 310 -7.55 53.05 -11.32
CA ILE A 310 -6.40 53.06 -12.25
C ILE A 310 -5.24 52.17 -11.75
N PHE A 311 -5.27 51.72 -10.49
CA PHE A 311 -4.19 50.94 -9.86
C PHE A 311 -4.58 49.52 -9.41
N ALA A 312 -5.68 48.98 -9.92
CA ALA A 312 -6.08 47.57 -9.82
C ALA A 312 -6.27 46.99 -11.23
#